data_AF-A0A6M8EWD5-F1
#
_entry.id   AF-A0A6M8EWD5-F1
#
_cell.length_a   1.000
_cell.length_b   1.000
_cell.length_c   1.000
_cell.angle_alpha   90.00
_cell.angle_beta   90.00
_cell.angle_gamma   90.00
#
_symmetry.space_group_name_H-M   'P 1'
#
loop_
_entity.id
_entity.type
_entity.pdbx_description
1 polymer ?
#
loop_
_entity_poly.entity_id
_entity_poly.type
_entity_poly.pdbx_seq_one_letter_code
_entity_poly.pdbx_strand_id
1 'polypeptide(L)'
;MKISKLYANNDNFKTIVFDNGINFILSDANGVGKSSLFKLIDFCLLGDKHFLGHEHFKDYIFYIELQISSNRYITIKRPIKSGKNIELKITKEKSMLLDEKDFNIKSSLGVAKTFFENKVNYSINKFRTYITYFLRDESNQSDAFILYKHSTLHEIEYKTIISNLLGIDGRKIRRKYELDEIIKKEDTNATTLKNAQNDLQKVIEENKTLITSRFIDRLKYNVAKYGNIILNKEVTFLIDFNTSNDIEFSFKIANEKVESDDPTIKKLLCLIFSFALVDTYAQKRLIKFVAFDSPFDGNKNTYEEGIYRAINLLNRIGIQTIITSNENVIRIPEILSEIKNEYLTDYFSNKDKLMGDF
;
A
#
# COMPACT_ATOMS: atom_id res chain seq x y z
N MET A 1 -12.07 5.12 2.59
CA MET A 1 -11.47 6.16 1.74
C MET A 1 -11.18 5.61 0.35
N LYS A 2 -11.59 6.31 -0.71
CA LYS A 2 -11.31 5.97 -2.13
C LYS A 2 -10.69 7.18 -2.82
N ILE A 3 -9.89 6.96 -3.87
CA ILE A 3 -9.35 8.04 -4.69
C ILE A 3 -10.44 8.46 -5.69
N SER A 4 -10.80 9.73 -5.74
CA SER A 4 -11.82 10.22 -6.68
C SER A 4 -11.21 10.78 -7.96
N LYS A 5 -10.12 11.53 -7.86
CA LYS A 5 -9.44 12.14 -9.00
C LYS A 5 -8.03 12.59 -8.65
N LEU A 6 -7.20 12.72 -9.68
CA LEU A 6 -5.85 13.28 -9.65
C LEU A 6 -5.75 14.28 -10.80
N TYR A 7 -5.37 15.52 -10.50
CA TYR A 7 -5.28 16.61 -11.48
C TYR A 7 -4.18 17.60 -11.10
N ALA A 8 -3.84 18.52 -12.01
CA ALA A 8 -2.82 19.54 -11.78
C ALA A 8 -3.26 20.91 -12.30
N ASN A 9 -2.53 21.95 -11.92
CA ASN A 9 -2.70 23.31 -12.45
C ASN A 9 -2.12 23.53 -13.86
N ASN A 10 -1.51 22.50 -14.45
CA ASN A 10 -0.86 22.58 -15.75
C ASN A 10 -1.55 21.61 -16.72
N ASP A 11 -1.94 22.11 -17.89
CA ASP A 11 -2.69 21.35 -18.90
C ASP A 11 -1.90 20.21 -19.55
N ASN A 12 -0.56 20.22 -19.43
CA ASN A 12 0.28 19.09 -19.86
C ASN A 12 0.08 17.84 -18.97
N PHE A 13 -0.56 17.98 -17.81
CA PHE A 13 -0.94 16.84 -16.98
C PHE A 13 -2.33 16.34 -17.36
N LYS A 14 -2.42 15.05 -17.65
CA LYS A 14 -3.70 14.41 -17.90
C LYS A 14 -4.45 14.19 -16.59
N THR A 15 -5.61 14.84 -16.45
CA THR A 15 -6.50 14.62 -15.30
C THR A 15 -7.07 13.20 -15.35
N ILE A 16 -6.92 12.46 -14.25
CA ILE A 16 -7.49 11.12 -14.08
C ILE A 16 -8.68 11.21 -13.13
N VAL A 17 -9.84 10.72 -13.57
CA VAL A 17 -11.04 10.58 -12.73
C VAL A 17 -11.28 9.11 -12.49
N PHE A 18 -11.22 8.67 -11.23
CA PHE A 18 -11.36 7.27 -10.87
C PHE A 18 -12.82 6.93 -10.56
N ASP A 19 -13.26 5.75 -11.00
CA ASP A 19 -14.49 5.11 -10.55
C ASP A 19 -14.34 4.55 -9.13
N ASN A 20 -15.44 4.41 -8.41
CA ASN A 20 -15.44 3.87 -7.06
C ASN A 20 -15.15 2.35 -6.99
N GLY A 21 -15.24 1.63 -8.09
CA GLY A 21 -14.98 0.20 -8.23
C GLY A 21 -13.66 -0.09 -8.91
N ILE A 22 -13.71 -0.71 -10.08
CA ILE A 22 -12.54 -1.18 -10.81
C ILE A 22 -12.03 -0.08 -11.73
N ASN A 23 -10.73 0.17 -11.69
CA ASN A 23 -10.04 1.14 -12.51
C ASN A 23 -8.84 0.47 -13.17
N PHE A 24 -8.85 0.38 -14.49
CA PHE A 24 -7.71 -0.05 -15.29
C PHE A 24 -7.09 1.13 -16.03
N ILE A 25 -5.76 1.23 -15.92
CA ILE A 25 -4.95 2.18 -16.68
C ILE A 25 -4.04 1.37 -17.59
N LEU A 26 -4.45 1.25 -18.85
CA LEU A 26 -3.72 0.45 -19.83
C LEU A 26 -2.65 1.28 -20.52
N SER A 27 -1.70 0.60 -21.17
CA SER A 27 -0.74 1.27 -22.05
C SER A 27 -0.30 0.44 -23.24
N ASP A 28 0.09 1.11 -24.32
CA ASP A 28 0.66 0.48 -25.52
C ASP A 28 2.13 0.08 -25.36
N ALA A 29 2.87 0.74 -24.46
CA ALA A 29 4.31 0.58 -24.31
C ALA A 29 4.81 0.74 -22.86
N ASN A 30 6.06 0.35 -22.64
CA ASN A 30 6.80 0.67 -21.42
C ASN A 30 7.23 2.15 -21.42
N GLY A 31 7.42 2.73 -20.24
CA GLY A 31 7.94 4.10 -20.11
C GLY A 31 6.92 5.24 -20.30
N VAL A 32 5.64 4.94 -20.58
CA VAL A 32 4.60 5.97 -20.80
C VAL A 32 4.02 6.58 -19.50
N GLY A 33 4.59 6.26 -18.33
CA GLY A 33 4.23 6.89 -17.05
C GLY A 33 3.40 6.05 -16.07
N LYS A 34 3.21 4.73 -16.30
CA LYS A 34 2.51 3.83 -15.36
C LYS A 34 3.08 3.90 -13.93
N SER A 35 4.38 3.66 -13.75
CA SER A 35 5.00 3.71 -12.42
C SER A 35 5.15 5.14 -11.90
N SER A 36 5.22 6.14 -12.79
CA SER A 36 5.18 7.56 -12.43
C SER A 36 3.84 7.94 -11.78
N LEU A 37 2.73 7.33 -12.22
CA LEU A 37 1.43 7.51 -11.59
C LEU A 37 1.45 7.09 -10.11
N PHE A 38 2.02 5.93 -9.79
CA PHE A 38 2.09 5.43 -8.42
C PHE A 38 2.90 6.37 -7.53
N LYS A 39 4.05 6.82 -8.01
CA LYS A 39 4.90 7.79 -7.31
C LYS A 39 4.19 9.14 -7.14
N LEU A 40 3.41 9.58 -8.12
CA LEU A 40 2.61 10.80 -8.05
C LEU A 40 1.46 10.69 -7.04
N ILE A 41 0.73 9.58 -7.05
CA ILE A 41 -0.31 9.30 -6.04
C ILE A 41 0.33 9.28 -4.65
N ASP A 42 1.47 8.61 -4.47
CA ASP A 42 2.18 8.58 -3.19
C ASP A 42 2.57 9.98 -2.70
N PHE A 43 3.14 10.80 -3.59
CA PHE A 43 3.48 12.19 -3.33
C PHE A 43 2.26 13.02 -2.90
N CYS A 44 1.17 12.93 -3.65
CA CYS A 44 -0.07 13.66 -3.36
C CYS A 44 -0.70 13.19 -2.05
N LEU A 45 -0.58 11.90 -1.72
CA LEU A 45 -0.94 11.31 -0.43
C LEU A 45 0.11 11.57 0.66
N LEU A 46 0.74 12.73 0.64
CA LEU A 46 1.68 13.24 1.63
C LEU A 46 3.04 12.51 1.72
N GLY A 47 3.45 11.85 0.64
CA GLY A 47 4.77 11.22 0.45
C GLY A 47 5.86 12.19 -0.02
N ASP A 48 7.03 11.62 -0.30
CA ASP A 48 8.22 12.38 -0.71
C ASP A 48 8.16 12.78 -2.20
N LYS A 49 9.04 13.69 -2.61
CA LYS A 49 8.99 14.32 -3.93
C LYS A 49 9.52 13.46 -5.09
N HIS A 50 10.04 12.26 -4.83
CA HIS A 50 10.48 11.27 -5.84
C HIS A 50 11.11 11.92 -7.10
N PHE A 51 10.71 11.47 -8.30
CA PHE A 51 11.15 12.00 -9.60
C PHE A 51 10.60 13.40 -9.90
N LEU A 52 9.61 13.87 -9.14
CA LEU A 52 8.96 15.17 -9.35
C LEU A 52 9.85 16.34 -8.92
N GLY A 53 11.05 16.07 -8.37
CA GLY A 53 12.06 17.09 -8.09
C GLY A 53 12.74 17.69 -9.32
N HIS A 54 12.44 17.19 -10.53
CA HIS A 54 13.02 17.70 -11.77
C HIS A 54 12.54 19.13 -12.11
N GLU A 55 13.38 19.94 -12.76
CA GLU A 55 13.08 21.34 -13.14
C GLU A 55 11.76 21.49 -13.91
N HIS A 56 11.41 20.49 -14.73
CA HIS A 56 10.16 20.45 -15.48
C HIS A 56 8.91 20.63 -14.59
N PHE A 57 8.94 20.10 -13.36
CA PHE A 57 7.80 20.09 -12.45
C PHE A 57 7.79 21.24 -11.45
N LYS A 58 8.76 22.17 -11.48
CA LYS A 58 8.96 23.15 -10.39
C LYS A 58 7.72 24.00 -10.07
N ASP A 59 6.91 24.29 -11.07
CA ASP A 59 5.70 25.12 -10.97
C ASP A 59 4.40 24.29 -10.95
N TYR A 60 4.52 22.95 -10.94
CA TYR A 60 3.35 22.08 -10.81
C TYR A 60 2.81 22.12 -9.38
N ILE A 61 1.48 22.12 -9.32
CA ILE A 61 0.67 21.91 -8.15
C ILE A 61 -0.28 20.77 -8.49
N PHE A 62 -0.08 19.64 -7.82
CA PHE A 62 -0.94 18.48 -7.97
C PHE A 62 -2.04 18.49 -6.93
N TYR A 63 -3.16 17.89 -7.29
CA TYR A 63 -4.35 17.79 -6.46
C TYR A 63 -4.82 16.34 -6.48
N ILE A 64 -4.99 15.76 -5.28
CA ILE A 64 -5.67 14.48 -5.14
C ILE A 64 -6.92 14.68 -4.28
N GLU A 65 -8.07 14.31 -4.82
CA GLU A 65 -9.35 14.30 -4.10
C GLU A 65 -9.66 12.88 -3.67
N LEU A 66 -9.98 12.70 -2.39
CA LEU A 66 -10.32 11.42 -1.79
C LEU A 66 -11.73 11.45 -1.24
N GLN A 67 -12.55 10.47 -1.56
CA GLN A 67 -13.83 10.25 -0.90
C GLN A 67 -13.60 9.58 0.45
N ILE A 68 -13.92 10.26 1.55
CA ILE A 68 -13.67 9.76 2.92
C ILE A 68 -14.94 9.23 3.60
N SER A 69 -16.12 9.73 3.21
CA SER A 69 -17.42 9.15 3.55
C SER A 69 -18.46 9.51 2.48
N SER A 70 -19.71 9.06 2.66
CA SER A 70 -20.83 9.58 1.85
C SER A 70 -20.87 11.10 1.97
N ASN A 71 -21.00 11.78 0.82
CA ASN A 71 -21.02 13.24 0.69
C ASN A 71 -19.90 13.98 1.45
N ARG A 72 -18.69 13.39 1.47
CA ARG A 72 -17.54 14.03 2.10
C ARG A 72 -16.25 13.64 1.39
N TYR A 73 -15.60 14.67 0.87
CA TYR A 73 -14.34 14.55 0.14
C TYR A 73 -13.28 15.39 0.85
N ILE A 74 -12.02 14.98 0.69
CA ILE A 74 -10.87 15.76 1.10
C ILE A 74 -9.92 15.89 -0.08
N THR A 75 -9.59 17.12 -0.44
CA THR A 75 -8.64 17.42 -1.51
C THR A 75 -7.35 17.90 -0.89
N ILE A 76 -6.25 17.26 -1.27
CA ILE A 76 -4.89 17.67 -0.90
C ILE A 76 -4.30 18.39 -2.10
N LYS A 77 -4.06 19.69 -1.93
CA LYS A 77 -3.32 20.54 -2.87
C LYS A 77 -1.84 20.53 -2.51
N ARG A 78 -1.02 20.06 -3.44
CA ARG A 78 0.35 19.60 -3.22
C ARG A 78 1.32 20.27 -4.22
N PRO A 79 1.90 21.42 -3.87
CA PRO A 79 2.93 22.06 -4.70
C PRO A 79 4.23 21.27 -4.75
N ILE A 80 4.89 21.23 -5.91
CA ILE A 80 6.24 20.67 -6.07
C ILE A 80 7.31 21.56 -5.46
N LYS A 81 7.18 22.89 -5.59
CA LYS A 81 8.15 23.83 -5.04
C LYS A 81 8.35 23.63 -3.53
N SER A 82 9.59 23.43 -3.11
CA SER A 82 9.96 23.28 -1.69
C SER A 82 9.69 24.56 -0.89
N GLY A 83 9.38 24.38 0.40
CA GLY A 83 8.99 25.48 1.30
C GLY A 83 7.58 26.04 1.08
N LYS A 84 6.83 25.59 0.06
CA LYS A 84 5.42 25.95 -0.09
C LYS A 84 4.55 25.15 0.88
N ASN A 85 3.53 25.81 1.39
CA ASN A 85 2.52 25.19 2.25
C ASN A 85 1.67 24.19 1.46
N ILE A 86 1.29 23.12 2.14
CA ILE A 86 0.33 22.13 1.67
C ILE A 86 -1.05 22.57 2.17
N GLU A 87 -2.04 22.51 1.30
CA GLU A 87 -3.39 23.03 1.55
C GLU A 87 -4.40 21.88 1.44
N LEU A 88 -5.30 21.75 2.43
CA LEU A 88 -6.34 20.72 2.42
C LEU A 88 -7.72 21.34 2.56
N LYS A 89 -8.66 20.89 1.72
CA LYS A 89 -10.06 21.33 1.74
C LYS A 89 -10.98 20.13 1.85
N ILE A 90 -12.04 20.26 2.64
CA ILE A 90 -13.13 19.31 2.76
C ILE A 90 -14.34 19.86 2.03
N THR A 91 -14.93 19.06 1.15
CA THR A 91 -16.13 19.41 0.39
C THR A 91 -17.22 18.37 0.59
N LYS A 92 -18.48 18.75 0.34
CA LYS A 92 -19.63 17.82 0.37
C LYS A 92 -19.77 17.02 -0.91
N GLU A 93 -19.29 17.57 -2.02
CA GLU A 93 -19.35 17.02 -3.35
C GLU A 93 -17.97 17.04 -4.03
N LYS A 94 -17.85 16.28 -5.12
CA LYS A 94 -16.64 16.25 -5.94
C LYS A 94 -16.42 17.64 -6.53
N SER A 95 -15.21 18.18 -6.43
CA SER A 95 -14.87 19.50 -6.96
C SER A 95 -13.48 19.53 -7.59
N MET A 96 -13.24 20.44 -8.53
CA MET A 96 -11.90 20.77 -9.02
C MET A 96 -11.50 22.12 -8.44
N LEU A 97 -10.52 22.10 -7.54
CA LEU A 97 -10.14 23.26 -6.72
C LEU A 97 -8.99 24.07 -7.32
N LEU A 98 -8.96 24.24 -8.66
CA LEU A 98 -7.89 24.97 -9.35
C LEU A 98 -7.85 26.46 -8.97
N ASP A 99 -9.02 27.09 -8.92
CA ASP A 99 -9.19 28.52 -8.59
C ASP A 99 -9.54 28.78 -7.12
N GLU A 100 -9.60 27.72 -6.31
CA GLU A 100 -9.97 27.81 -4.92
C GLU A 100 -8.89 28.54 -4.10
N LYS A 101 -9.33 29.41 -3.19
CA LYS A 101 -8.47 30.19 -2.29
C LYS A 101 -8.72 29.88 -0.83
N ASP A 102 -9.93 29.44 -0.49
CA ASP A 102 -10.33 29.12 0.88
C ASP A 102 -10.08 27.62 1.15
N PHE A 103 -9.09 27.32 1.98
CA PHE A 103 -8.75 25.95 2.39
C PHE A 103 -8.87 25.82 3.90
N ASN A 104 -9.28 24.65 4.38
CA ASN A 104 -9.43 24.42 5.83
C ASN A 104 -8.09 24.52 6.57
N ILE A 105 -6.99 24.13 5.91
CA ILE A 105 -5.63 24.33 6.41
C ILE A 105 -4.67 24.73 5.29
N LYS A 106 -3.63 25.47 5.68
CA LYS A 106 -2.46 25.84 4.86
C LYS A 106 -1.21 25.80 5.74
N SER A 107 -0.42 24.74 5.66
CA SER A 107 0.69 24.56 6.60
C SER A 107 1.80 23.65 6.08
N SER A 108 2.78 23.35 6.94
CA SER A 108 3.88 22.44 6.66
C SER A 108 3.41 21.00 6.47
N LEU A 109 4.29 20.14 5.93
CA LEU A 109 4.01 18.72 5.69
C LEU A 109 3.57 17.97 6.95
N GLY A 110 4.22 18.25 8.09
CA GLY A 110 3.88 17.60 9.36
C GLY A 110 2.45 17.93 9.81
N VAL A 111 2.08 19.21 9.77
CA VAL A 111 0.73 19.67 10.15
C VAL A 111 -0.33 19.14 9.19
N ALA A 112 -0.03 19.12 7.88
CA ALA A 112 -0.90 18.53 6.87
C ALA A 112 -1.16 17.03 7.11
N LYS A 113 -0.13 16.27 7.48
CA LYS A 113 -0.25 14.84 7.85
C LYS A 113 -1.17 14.67 9.05
N THR A 114 -0.94 15.40 10.13
CA THR A 114 -1.78 15.33 11.34
C THR A 114 -3.23 15.70 11.05
N PHE A 115 -3.47 16.77 10.30
CA PHE A 115 -4.84 17.16 9.92
C PHE A 115 -5.52 16.07 9.08
N PHE A 116 -4.82 15.54 8.08
CA PHE A 116 -5.35 14.48 7.23
C PHE A 116 -5.72 13.24 8.04
N GLU A 117 -4.81 12.74 8.88
CA GLU A 117 -5.04 11.55 9.71
C GLU A 117 -6.24 11.73 10.65
N ASN A 118 -6.37 12.90 11.28
CA ASN A 118 -7.48 13.24 12.15
C ASN A 118 -8.84 13.28 11.41
N LYS A 119 -8.85 13.68 10.13
CA LYS A 119 -10.10 13.80 9.35
C LYS A 119 -10.56 12.50 8.72
N VAL A 120 -9.64 11.61 8.35
CA VAL A 120 -10.01 10.30 7.79
C VAL A 120 -10.37 9.28 8.89
N ASN A 121 -10.02 9.56 10.16
CA ASN A 121 -10.38 8.76 11.34
C ASN A 121 -9.97 7.29 11.19
N TYR A 122 -8.69 7.07 10.89
CA TYR A 122 -8.11 5.74 10.66
C TYR A 122 -8.04 4.90 11.94
N SER A 123 -8.28 3.60 11.81
CA SER A 123 -8.02 2.62 12.86
C SER A 123 -6.53 2.26 13.01
N ILE A 124 -5.66 2.75 12.13
CA ILE A 124 -4.21 2.54 12.17
C ILE A 124 -3.55 3.92 12.23
N ASN A 125 -2.84 4.20 13.32
CA ASN A 125 -2.06 5.42 13.48
C ASN A 125 -0.88 5.42 12.48
N LYS A 126 -0.44 6.58 11.99
CA LYS A 126 0.66 6.71 10.99
C LYS A 126 0.29 6.16 9.61
N PHE A 127 -0.74 6.73 8.97
CA PHE A 127 -1.22 6.36 7.63
C PHE A 127 -0.08 6.22 6.61
N ARG A 128 0.85 7.17 6.61
CA ARG A 128 2.01 7.20 5.69
C ARG A 128 2.97 6.04 5.84
N THR A 129 3.05 5.44 7.03
CA THR A 129 3.87 4.25 7.25
C THR A 129 3.34 3.11 6.40
N TYR A 130 2.00 2.94 6.34
CA TYR A 130 1.36 1.74 5.81
C TYR A 130 0.75 1.88 4.42
N ILE A 131 0.48 3.09 3.93
CA ILE A 131 -0.22 3.30 2.65
C ILE A 131 0.43 2.57 1.46
N THR A 132 1.75 2.41 1.45
CA THR A 132 2.48 1.69 0.40
C THR A 132 2.10 0.21 0.30
N TYR A 133 1.61 -0.41 1.38
CA TYR A 133 1.04 -1.78 1.31
C TYR A 133 -0.26 -1.83 0.50
N PHE A 134 -0.93 -0.71 0.30
CA PHE A 134 -2.14 -0.55 -0.51
C PHE A 134 -1.88 0.17 -1.84
N LEU A 135 -0.66 0.65 -2.06
CA LEU A 135 -0.20 1.38 -3.24
C LEU A 135 1.13 0.77 -3.69
N ARG A 136 1.07 -0.48 -4.16
CA ARG A 136 2.25 -1.30 -4.49
C ARG A 136 2.74 -0.99 -5.89
N ASP A 137 3.73 -0.09 -5.97
CA ASP A 137 4.51 0.11 -7.19
C ASP A 137 5.49 -1.03 -7.44
N GLU A 138 6.14 -1.05 -8.60
CA GLU A 138 7.10 -2.08 -9.00
C GLU A 138 8.23 -2.30 -7.96
N SER A 139 8.74 -1.21 -7.34
CA SER A 139 9.82 -1.29 -6.36
C SER A 139 9.45 -2.01 -5.07
N ASN A 140 8.15 -2.10 -4.78
CA ASN A 140 7.62 -2.74 -3.59
C ASN A 140 6.99 -4.12 -3.91
N GLN A 141 7.44 -4.84 -4.95
CA GLN A 141 6.87 -6.14 -5.32
C GLN A 141 7.82 -7.34 -5.10
N SER A 142 8.99 -7.12 -4.50
CA SER A 142 9.95 -8.17 -4.19
C SER A 142 9.69 -8.89 -2.85
N ASP A 143 9.01 -8.22 -1.92
CA ASP A 143 8.74 -8.72 -0.58
C ASP A 143 7.37 -8.21 -0.08
N ALA A 144 6.54 -9.14 0.40
CA ALA A 144 5.18 -8.83 0.85
C ALA A 144 5.16 -8.14 2.22
N PHE A 145 6.17 -8.34 3.06
CA PHE A 145 6.25 -7.86 4.44
C PHE A 145 7.23 -6.70 4.61
N ILE A 146 8.20 -6.56 3.71
CA ILE A 146 9.23 -5.51 3.76
C ILE A 146 9.07 -4.59 2.56
N LEU A 147 8.68 -3.34 2.82
CA LEU A 147 8.65 -2.30 1.80
C LEU A 147 10.08 -1.86 1.44
N TYR A 148 10.29 -1.41 0.20
CA TYR A 148 11.60 -0.93 -0.27
C TYR A 148 12.20 0.16 0.63
N LYS A 149 11.38 1.10 1.11
CA LYS A 149 11.80 2.17 2.03
C LYS A 149 12.24 1.67 3.42
N HIS A 150 12.02 0.39 3.71
CA HIS A 150 12.34 -0.26 4.99
C HIS A 150 13.37 -1.38 4.84
N SER A 151 13.86 -1.65 3.63
CA SER A 151 14.81 -2.74 3.35
C SER A 151 16.17 -2.56 4.02
N THR A 152 16.55 -1.31 4.30
CA THR A 152 17.81 -0.96 4.99
C THR A 152 17.65 -0.81 6.50
N LEU A 153 16.42 -0.91 7.03
CA LEU A 153 16.20 -0.83 8.47
C LEU A 153 16.70 -2.09 9.15
N HIS A 154 17.13 -1.94 10.41
CA HIS A 154 17.40 -3.09 11.26
C HIS A 154 16.16 -3.98 11.36
N GLU A 155 16.35 -5.29 11.47
CA GLU A 155 15.29 -6.29 11.37
C GLU A 155 14.09 -6.02 12.31
N ILE A 156 14.42 -5.65 13.55
CA ILE A 156 13.41 -5.31 14.57
C ILE A 156 12.52 -4.12 14.19
N GLU A 157 13.03 -3.16 13.41
CA GLU A 157 12.30 -1.96 13.01
C GLU A 157 11.19 -2.34 12.03
N TYR A 158 11.53 -3.06 10.96
CA TYR A 158 10.51 -3.48 9.99
C TYR A 158 9.54 -4.49 10.63
N LYS A 159 10.02 -5.41 11.48
CA LYS A 159 9.17 -6.35 12.22
C LYS A 159 8.16 -5.63 13.12
N THR A 160 8.58 -4.55 13.78
CA THR A 160 7.69 -3.67 14.55
C THR A 160 6.63 -3.03 13.65
N ILE A 161 7.02 -2.55 12.46
CA ILE A 161 6.11 -1.91 11.50
C ILE A 161 5.06 -2.90 11.02
N ILE A 162 5.47 -4.04 10.46
CA ILE A 162 4.52 -5.04 9.95
C ILE A 162 3.65 -5.60 11.08
N SER A 163 4.19 -5.83 12.29
CA SER A 163 3.38 -6.22 13.46
C SER A 163 2.22 -5.27 13.70
N ASN A 164 2.49 -3.96 13.76
CA ASN A 164 1.45 -2.96 13.98
C ASN A 164 0.42 -2.92 12.85
N LEU A 165 0.84 -3.11 11.59
CA LEU A 165 -0.09 -3.24 10.45
C LEU A 165 -1.02 -4.44 10.60
N LEU A 166 -0.56 -5.51 11.24
CA LEU A 166 -1.31 -6.74 11.46
C LEU A 166 -2.09 -6.75 12.80
N GLY A 167 -2.10 -5.61 13.51
CA GLY A 167 -2.79 -5.48 14.80
C GLY A 167 -2.04 -6.11 15.98
N ILE A 168 -0.77 -6.46 15.81
CA ILE A 168 0.14 -6.93 16.86
C ILE A 168 0.86 -5.70 17.44
N ASP A 169 0.88 -5.55 18.76
CA ASP A 169 1.53 -4.40 19.40
C ASP A 169 3.06 -4.46 19.23
N GLY A 170 3.57 -3.75 18.23
CA GLY A 170 4.98 -3.73 17.89
C GLY A 170 5.87 -3.17 19.01
N ARG A 171 5.33 -2.44 19.98
CA ARG A 171 6.10 -1.98 21.16
C ARG A 171 6.50 -3.16 22.04
N LYS A 172 5.64 -4.17 22.15
CA LYS A 172 5.94 -5.40 22.90
C LYS A 172 6.96 -6.27 22.17
N ILE A 173 6.90 -6.31 20.84
CA ILE A 173 7.92 -6.95 20.00
C ILE A 173 9.28 -6.30 20.21
N ARG A 174 9.35 -4.96 20.12
CA ARG A 174 10.59 -4.21 20.37
C ARG A 174 11.12 -4.40 21.79
N ARG A 175 10.24 -4.43 22.79
CA ARG A 175 10.65 -4.57 24.20
C ARG A 175 11.47 -5.84 24.44
N LYS A 176 11.12 -6.96 23.79
CA LYS A 176 11.91 -8.21 23.83
C LYS A 176 13.33 -7.97 23.33
N TYR A 177 13.47 -7.37 22.16
CA TYR A 177 14.78 -7.07 21.57
C TYR A 177 15.62 -6.13 22.44
N GLU A 178 15.02 -5.08 23.02
CA GLU A 178 15.72 -4.19 23.94
C GLU A 178 16.25 -4.92 25.19
N LEU A 179 15.49 -5.88 25.71
CA LEU A 179 15.91 -6.71 26.85
C LEU A 179 17.06 -7.65 26.48
N ASP A 180 17.02 -8.27 25.30
CA ASP A 180 18.14 -9.08 24.80
C ASP A 180 19.43 -8.25 24.67
N GLU A 181 19.32 -7.03 24.13
CA GLU A 181 20.47 -6.13 23.99
C GLU A 181 21.02 -5.67 25.35
N ILE A 182 20.17 -5.55 26.38
CA ILE A 182 20.64 -5.30 27.75
C ILE A 182 21.41 -6.51 28.29
N ILE A 183 20.90 -7.73 28.06
CA ILE A 183 21.51 -8.96 28.57
C ILE A 183 22.85 -9.26 27.89
N LYS A 184 23.02 -8.89 26.62
CA LYS A 184 24.28 -9.03 25.87
C LYS A 184 25.37 -8.04 26.28
N LYS A 185 25.04 -6.94 26.96
CA LYS A 185 26.02 -5.91 27.35
C LYS A 185 26.86 -6.38 28.54
N GLU A 186 28.17 -6.52 28.31
CA GLU A 186 29.16 -7.05 29.26
C GLU A 186 29.28 -6.21 30.56
N ASP A 187 29.09 -4.88 30.49
CA ASP A 187 29.22 -3.98 31.65
C ASP A 187 27.95 -3.85 32.53
N THR A 188 26.95 -4.71 32.32
CA THR A 188 25.67 -4.61 33.06
C THR A 188 25.77 -5.22 34.45
N ASN A 189 25.40 -4.47 35.50
CA ASN A 189 25.44 -5.00 36.87
C ASN A 189 24.50 -6.22 37.07
N ALA A 190 24.85 -7.10 38.02
CA ALA A 190 24.17 -8.38 38.24
C ALA A 190 22.67 -8.25 38.56
N THR A 191 22.28 -7.20 39.30
CA THR A 191 20.87 -6.95 39.66
C THR A 191 20.04 -6.58 38.43
N THR A 192 20.55 -5.67 37.60
CA THR A 192 19.92 -5.27 36.33
C THR A 192 19.81 -6.46 35.39
N LEU A 193 20.86 -7.28 35.29
CA LEU A 193 20.88 -8.47 34.44
C LEU A 193 19.82 -9.51 34.88
N LYS A 194 19.73 -9.79 36.18
CA LYS A 194 18.70 -10.70 36.72
C LYS A 194 17.28 -10.18 36.50
N ASN A 195 17.05 -8.88 36.67
CA ASN A 195 15.75 -8.26 36.41
C ASN A 195 15.39 -8.32 34.92
N ALA A 196 16.34 -8.03 34.03
CA ALA A 196 16.13 -8.11 32.59
C ALA A 196 15.81 -9.54 32.13
N GLN A 197 16.47 -10.56 32.69
CA GLN A 197 16.17 -11.96 32.40
C GLN A 197 14.75 -12.37 32.81
N ASN A 198 14.32 -11.98 34.02
CA ASN A 198 12.96 -12.24 34.49
C ASN A 198 11.91 -11.53 33.62
N ASP A 199 12.14 -10.26 33.29
CA ASP A 199 11.27 -9.48 32.41
C ASP A 199 11.21 -10.09 31.00
N LEU A 200 12.34 -10.54 30.47
CA LEU A 200 12.43 -11.14 29.14
C LEU A 200 11.54 -12.38 29.05
N GLN A 201 11.61 -13.28 30.04
CA GLN A 201 10.78 -14.48 30.06
C GLN A 201 9.29 -14.14 30.05
N LYS A 202 8.88 -13.14 30.85
CA LYS A 202 7.49 -12.66 30.87
C LYS A 202 7.07 -12.06 29.53
N VAL A 203 7.91 -11.21 28.92
CA VAL A 203 7.64 -10.56 27.63
C VAL A 203 7.53 -11.60 26.50
N ILE A 204 8.36 -12.64 26.50
CA ILE A 204 8.29 -13.73 25.51
C ILE A 204 6.92 -14.42 25.56
N GLU A 205 6.48 -14.81 26.76
CA GLU A 205 5.18 -15.48 26.91
C GLU A 205 4.01 -14.56 26.57
N GLU A 206 4.07 -13.27 26.94
CA GLU A 206 3.09 -12.29 26.49
C GLU A 206 3.06 -12.15 24.96
N ASN A 207 4.23 -12.06 24.31
CA ASN A 207 4.33 -11.89 22.87
C ASN A 207 3.71 -13.05 22.09
N LYS A 208 3.89 -14.29 22.58
CA LYS A 208 3.26 -15.49 21.97
C LYS A 208 1.74 -15.43 21.92
N THR A 209 1.10 -14.71 22.86
CA THR A 209 -0.36 -14.54 22.84
C THR A 209 -0.83 -13.50 21.81
N LEU A 210 0.03 -12.57 21.39
CA LEU A 210 -0.35 -11.45 20.51
C LEU A 210 -0.69 -11.88 19.08
N ILE A 211 -0.17 -13.03 18.65
CA ILE A 211 -0.41 -13.55 17.29
C ILE A 211 -1.78 -14.22 17.15
N THR A 212 -2.57 -14.28 18.22
CA THR A 212 -3.92 -14.85 18.24
C THR A 212 -4.95 -13.74 18.33
N SER A 213 -5.62 -13.44 17.21
CA SER A 213 -6.74 -12.50 17.20
C SER A 213 -7.65 -12.75 16.00
N ARG A 214 -8.93 -12.36 16.12
CA ARG A 214 -9.89 -12.44 15.00
C ARG A 214 -9.41 -11.70 13.75
N PHE A 215 -8.62 -10.63 13.93
CA PHE A 215 -8.05 -9.90 12.80
C PHE A 215 -7.01 -10.76 12.06
N ILE A 216 -6.11 -11.40 12.81
CA ILE A 216 -5.08 -12.29 12.25
C ILE A 216 -5.72 -13.52 11.61
N ASP A 217 -6.70 -14.14 12.26
CA ASP A 217 -7.41 -15.31 11.71
C ASP A 217 -8.08 -14.97 10.39
N ARG A 218 -8.74 -13.81 10.32
CA ARG A 218 -9.37 -13.33 9.08
C ARG A 218 -8.33 -13.00 8.01
N LEU A 219 -7.20 -12.41 8.39
CA LEU A 219 -6.13 -12.13 7.43
C LEU A 219 -5.55 -13.41 6.85
N LYS A 220 -5.27 -14.42 7.69
CA LYS A 220 -4.81 -15.75 7.26
C LYS A 220 -5.82 -16.40 6.30
N TYR A 221 -7.11 -16.36 6.65
CA TYR A 221 -8.18 -16.82 5.77
C TYR A 221 -8.18 -16.07 4.42
N ASN A 222 -8.07 -14.75 4.44
CA ASN A 222 -8.08 -13.93 3.24
C ASN A 222 -6.84 -14.18 2.36
N VAL A 223 -5.65 -14.40 2.95
CA VAL A 223 -4.47 -14.83 2.19
C VAL A 223 -4.72 -16.17 1.50
N ALA A 224 -5.23 -17.17 2.21
CA ALA A 224 -5.53 -18.47 1.62
C ALA A 224 -6.58 -18.37 0.50
N LYS A 225 -7.63 -17.58 0.72
CA LYS A 225 -8.66 -17.27 -0.28
C LYS A 225 -8.08 -16.66 -1.55
N TYR A 226 -7.29 -15.58 -1.46
CA TYR A 226 -6.71 -14.95 -2.63
C TYR A 226 -5.57 -15.77 -3.26
N GLY A 227 -4.83 -16.54 -2.46
CA GLY A 227 -3.85 -17.52 -2.94
C GLY A 227 -4.48 -18.59 -3.84
N ASN A 228 -5.58 -19.20 -3.38
CA ASN A 228 -6.33 -20.17 -4.17
C ASN A 228 -6.91 -19.56 -5.45
N ILE A 229 -7.37 -18.31 -5.42
CA ILE A 229 -7.91 -17.64 -6.62
C ILE A 229 -6.81 -17.28 -7.61
N ILE A 230 -5.72 -16.67 -7.16
CA ILE A 230 -4.70 -16.07 -8.02
C ILE A 230 -3.67 -17.10 -8.48
N LEU A 231 -3.15 -17.90 -7.56
CA LEU A 231 -2.09 -18.89 -7.85
C LEU A 231 -2.63 -20.29 -8.14
N ASN A 232 -3.93 -20.52 -7.93
CA ASN A 232 -4.52 -21.86 -7.95
C ASN A 232 -3.77 -22.85 -7.03
N LYS A 233 -3.28 -22.34 -5.90
CA LYS A 233 -2.52 -23.08 -4.89
C LYS A 233 -2.95 -22.61 -3.50
N GLU A 234 -2.88 -23.52 -2.53
CA GLU A 234 -3.04 -23.16 -1.14
C GLU A 234 -1.84 -22.34 -0.68
N VAL A 235 -2.09 -21.11 -0.23
CA VAL A 235 -1.10 -20.21 0.35
C VAL A 235 -1.44 -20.00 1.82
N THR A 236 -0.55 -20.42 2.70
CA THR A 236 -0.69 -20.24 4.14
C THR A 236 0.16 -19.05 4.59
N PHE A 237 -0.46 -18.11 5.30
CA PHE A 237 0.26 -17.03 5.97
C PHE A 237 0.63 -17.46 7.40
N LEU A 238 1.93 -17.51 7.68
CA LEU A 238 2.48 -17.88 8.97
C LEU A 238 2.92 -16.62 9.73
N ILE A 239 2.53 -16.56 11.00
CA ILE A 239 3.06 -15.64 11.99
C ILE A 239 3.50 -16.53 13.14
N ASP A 240 4.79 -16.59 13.40
CA ASP A 240 5.39 -17.50 14.38
C ASP A 240 6.56 -16.81 15.10
N PHE A 241 7.24 -17.54 15.98
CA PHE A 241 8.45 -17.11 16.64
C PHE A 241 9.59 -18.07 16.28
N ASN A 242 10.74 -17.54 15.89
CA ASN A 242 11.93 -18.35 15.61
C ASN A 242 12.54 -18.93 16.91
N THR A 243 13.64 -19.67 16.78
CA THR A 243 14.34 -20.28 17.94
C THR A 243 14.84 -19.27 18.97
N SER A 244 15.03 -18.02 18.56
CA SER A 244 15.42 -16.89 19.43
C SER A 244 14.20 -16.19 20.05
N ASN A 245 12.98 -16.68 19.84
CA ASN A 245 11.71 -16.05 20.21
C ASN A 245 11.50 -14.67 19.57
N ASP A 246 12.06 -14.42 18.38
CA ASP A 246 11.73 -13.25 17.57
C ASP A 246 10.58 -13.58 16.63
N ILE A 247 9.66 -12.62 16.46
CA ILE A 247 8.50 -12.79 15.58
C ILE A 247 8.95 -12.91 14.11
N GLU A 248 8.34 -13.82 13.37
CA GLU A 248 8.57 -14.06 11.94
C GLU A 248 7.26 -14.02 11.16
N PHE A 249 7.38 -13.59 9.90
CA PHE A 249 6.29 -13.54 8.93
C PHE A 249 6.74 -14.25 7.66
N SER A 250 5.96 -15.22 7.19
CA SER A 250 6.32 -15.96 5.96
C SER A 250 5.09 -16.52 5.25
N PHE A 251 5.24 -16.80 3.96
CA PHE A 251 4.26 -17.61 3.23
C PHE A 251 4.75 -19.04 3.04
N LYS A 252 3.81 -19.98 3.11
CA LYS A 252 4.00 -21.36 2.67
C LYS A 252 3.05 -21.66 1.52
N ILE A 253 3.60 -22.08 0.39
CA ILE A 253 2.83 -22.49 -0.78
C ILE A 253 2.78 -24.02 -0.80
N ALA A 254 1.60 -24.60 -1.01
CA ALA A 254 1.45 -26.05 -1.11
C ALA A 254 2.35 -26.65 -2.19
N ASN A 255 2.95 -27.80 -1.86
CA ASN A 255 3.91 -28.54 -2.69
C ASN A 255 5.23 -27.80 -2.99
N GLU A 256 5.52 -26.70 -2.30
CA GLU A 256 6.82 -26.02 -2.36
C GLU A 256 7.56 -26.20 -1.03
N LYS A 257 8.84 -26.59 -1.09
CA LYS A 257 9.66 -26.86 0.11
C LYS A 257 10.18 -25.58 0.77
N VAL A 258 10.31 -24.51 0.00
CA VAL A 258 10.85 -23.21 0.40
C VAL A 258 9.97 -22.13 -0.21
N GLU A 259 9.94 -20.94 0.39
CA GLU A 259 9.34 -19.76 -0.21
C GLU A 259 9.94 -19.52 -1.60
N SER A 260 9.08 -19.31 -2.60
CA SER A 260 9.50 -19.28 -4.01
C SER A 260 10.43 -18.11 -4.30
N ASP A 261 11.60 -18.38 -4.89
CA ASP A 261 12.49 -17.35 -5.42
C ASP A 261 12.08 -16.82 -6.80
N ASP A 262 11.01 -17.36 -7.41
CA ASP A 262 10.46 -16.86 -8.67
C ASP A 262 9.93 -15.42 -8.48
N PRO A 263 10.49 -14.41 -9.18
CA PRO A 263 10.04 -13.02 -9.06
C PRO A 263 8.55 -12.82 -9.36
N THR A 264 7.98 -13.61 -10.28
CA THR A 264 6.54 -13.58 -10.58
C THR A 264 5.74 -14.05 -9.37
N ILE A 265 6.19 -15.10 -8.68
CA ILE A 265 5.51 -15.59 -7.45
C ILE A 265 5.65 -14.57 -6.33
N LYS A 266 6.83 -13.99 -6.08
CA LYS A 266 7.03 -12.93 -5.07
C LYS A 266 6.10 -11.73 -5.31
N LYS A 267 5.98 -11.29 -6.56
CA LYS A 267 5.05 -10.23 -6.97
C LYS A 267 3.59 -10.59 -6.70
N LEU A 268 3.17 -11.81 -7.05
CA LEU A 268 1.81 -12.27 -6.81
C LEU A 268 1.51 -12.47 -5.32
N LEU A 269 2.49 -12.88 -4.51
CA LEU A 269 2.35 -12.89 -3.05
C LEU A 269 2.18 -11.48 -2.49
N CYS A 270 2.86 -10.47 -3.03
CA CYS A 270 2.62 -9.06 -2.68
C CYS A 270 1.20 -8.62 -3.04
N LEU A 271 0.69 -9.04 -4.21
CA LEU A 271 -0.68 -8.76 -4.65
C LEU A 271 -1.71 -9.42 -3.72
N ILE A 272 -1.56 -10.72 -3.47
CA ILE A 272 -2.37 -11.52 -2.55
C ILE A 272 -2.40 -10.86 -1.17
N PHE A 273 -1.25 -10.48 -0.65
CA PHE A 273 -1.15 -9.84 0.65
C PHE A 273 -1.88 -8.50 0.69
N SER A 274 -1.70 -7.66 -0.34
CA SER A 274 -2.37 -6.36 -0.43
C SER A 274 -3.89 -6.50 -0.51
N PHE A 275 -4.37 -7.49 -1.28
CA PHE A 275 -5.80 -7.82 -1.41
C PHE A 275 -6.37 -8.39 -0.10
N ALA A 276 -5.63 -9.28 0.56
CA ALA A 276 -6.02 -9.83 1.84
C ALA A 276 -6.07 -8.76 2.94
N LEU A 277 -5.10 -7.83 2.96
CA LEU A 277 -5.09 -6.71 3.88
C LEU A 277 -6.32 -5.81 3.68
N VAL A 278 -6.59 -5.35 2.45
CA VAL A 278 -7.71 -4.44 2.20
C VAL A 278 -9.07 -5.10 2.47
N ASP A 279 -9.24 -6.39 2.16
CA ASP A 279 -10.44 -7.16 2.50
C ASP A 279 -10.61 -7.29 4.03
N THR A 280 -9.53 -7.61 4.75
CA THR A 280 -9.55 -7.72 6.22
C THR A 280 -9.90 -6.37 6.87
N TYR A 281 -9.41 -5.28 6.29
CA TYR A 281 -9.69 -3.92 6.73
C TYR A 281 -11.03 -3.35 6.21
N ALA A 282 -11.74 -4.03 5.31
CA ALA A 282 -12.94 -3.51 4.65
C ALA A 282 -14.06 -3.12 5.63
N GLN A 283 -14.16 -3.83 6.76
CA GLN A 283 -15.15 -3.55 7.81
C GLN A 283 -14.76 -2.38 8.74
N LYS A 284 -13.50 -1.91 8.69
CA LYS A 284 -13.06 -0.74 9.46
C LYS A 284 -13.29 0.54 8.65
N ARG A 285 -13.36 1.70 9.32
CA ARG A 285 -13.34 3.02 8.66
C ARG A 285 -11.92 3.31 8.17
N LEU A 286 -11.48 2.58 7.14
CA LEU A 286 -10.10 2.62 6.65
C LEU A 286 -9.99 2.94 5.14
N ILE A 287 -8.79 2.74 4.60
CA ILE A 287 -8.47 2.69 3.18
C ILE A 287 -9.39 1.65 2.53
N LYS A 288 -10.17 2.09 1.53
CA LYS A 288 -11.09 1.23 0.76
C LYS A 288 -10.67 1.18 -0.70
N PHE A 289 -9.37 1.30 -0.94
CA PHE A 289 -8.76 1.13 -2.25
C PHE A 289 -7.51 0.26 -2.12
N VAL A 290 -7.15 -0.40 -3.22
CA VAL A 290 -5.84 -0.99 -3.43
C VAL A 290 -5.39 -0.66 -4.84
N ALA A 291 -4.14 -0.23 -4.97
CA ALA A 291 -3.52 0.08 -6.24
C ALA A 291 -2.28 -0.82 -6.40
N PHE A 292 -2.14 -1.44 -7.57
CA PHE A 292 -1.06 -2.38 -7.84
C PHE A 292 -0.51 -2.20 -9.25
N ASP A 293 0.81 -2.03 -9.37
CA ASP A 293 1.44 -1.76 -10.66
C ASP A 293 1.67 -3.06 -11.45
N SER A 294 1.02 -3.16 -12.60
CA SER A 294 1.28 -4.19 -13.62
C SER A 294 1.20 -5.64 -13.11
N PRO A 295 0.13 -6.09 -12.40
CA PRO A 295 0.07 -7.44 -11.83
C PRO A 295 0.05 -8.58 -12.88
N PHE A 296 -0.31 -8.28 -14.13
CA PHE A 296 -0.34 -9.24 -15.23
C PHE A 296 1.07 -9.56 -15.74
N ASP A 297 1.33 -10.84 -16.04
CA ASP A 297 2.61 -11.33 -16.55
C ASP A 297 2.40 -11.92 -17.96
N GLY A 298 2.88 -11.17 -18.96
CA GLY A 298 2.59 -11.41 -20.37
C GLY A 298 3.22 -12.65 -21.00
N ASN A 299 4.13 -13.33 -20.29
CA ASN A 299 4.80 -14.54 -20.79
C ASN A 299 4.13 -15.83 -20.34
N LYS A 300 3.47 -15.83 -19.18
CA LYS A 300 2.94 -17.06 -18.58
C LYS A 300 1.42 -17.16 -18.61
N ASN A 301 0.68 -16.03 -18.69
CA ASN A 301 -0.80 -15.87 -18.62
C ASN A 301 -1.58 -16.79 -17.63
N THR A 302 -0.88 -17.57 -16.81
CA THR A 302 -1.39 -18.68 -16.01
C THR A 302 -2.27 -18.17 -14.90
N TYR A 303 -1.98 -16.96 -14.43
CA TYR A 303 -2.63 -16.31 -13.29
C TYR A 303 -3.59 -15.20 -13.70
N GLU A 304 -3.73 -14.93 -14.99
CA GLU A 304 -4.51 -13.79 -15.53
C GLU A 304 -5.98 -13.85 -15.09
N GLU A 305 -6.62 -14.99 -15.29
CA GLU A 305 -7.99 -15.26 -14.85
C GLU A 305 -8.15 -15.11 -13.33
N GLY A 306 -7.17 -15.59 -12.56
CA GLY A 306 -7.15 -15.51 -11.10
C GLY A 306 -7.04 -14.07 -10.59
N ILE A 307 -6.12 -13.29 -11.16
CA ILE A 307 -5.95 -11.86 -10.86
C ILE A 307 -7.25 -11.12 -11.15
N TYR A 308 -7.83 -11.33 -12.33
CA TYR A 308 -9.06 -10.68 -12.77
C TYR A 308 -10.27 -11.02 -11.88
N ARG A 309 -10.43 -12.29 -11.50
CA ARG A 309 -11.46 -12.73 -10.54
C ARG A 309 -11.28 -12.11 -9.17
N ALA A 310 -10.04 -12.01 -8.68
CA ALA A 310 -9.75 -11.42 -7.38
C ALA A 310 -10.08 -9.90 -7.35
N ILE A 311 -9.79 -9.18 -8.43
CA ILE A 311 -10.16 -7.77 -8.62
C ILE A 311 -11.70 -7.60 -8.54
N ASN A 312 -12.43 -8.43 -9.29
CA ASN A 312 -13.90 -8.41 -9.28
C ASN A 312 -14.49 -8.72 -7.89
N LEU A 313 -13.86 -9.62 -7.14
CA LEU A 313 -14.29 -9.94 -5.78
C LEU A 313 -14.15 -8.77 -4.81
N LEU A 314 -13.04 -8.02 -4.92
CA LEU A 314 -12.84 -6.78 -4.16
C LEU A 314 -13.89 -5.72 -4.51
N ASN A 315 -14.21 -5.57 -5.80
CA ASN A 315 -15.25 -4.65 -6.24
C ASN A 315 -16.62 -4.96 -5.61
N ARG A 316 -17.01 -6.24 -5.56
CA ARG A 316 -18.27 -6.70 -4.94
C ARG A 316 -18.40 -6.36 -3.46
N ILE A 317 -17.28 -6.27 -2.73
CA ILE A 317 -17.28 -5.84 -1.32
C ILE A 317 -17.03 -4.33 -1.15
N GLY A 318 -17.08 -3.57 -2.25
CA GLY A 318 -16.99 -2.12 -2.27
C GLY A 318 -15.56 -1.57 -2.12
N ILE A 319 -14.54 -2.36 -2.41
CA ILE A 319 -13.14 -1.92 -2.48
C ILE A 319 -12.83 -1.44 -3.90
N GLN A 320 -12.23 -0.25 -4.00
CA GLN A 320 -11.73 0.30 -5.24
C GLN A 320 -10.42 -0.38 -5.63
N THR A 321 -10.25 -0.80 -6.88
CA THR A 321 -8.98 -1.34 -7.39
C THR A 321 -8.44 -0.43 -8.48
N ILE A 322 -7.15 -0.06 -8.40
CA ILE A 322 -6.47 0.73 -9.44
C ILE A 322 -5.30 -0.10 -9.96
N ILE A 323 -5.44 -0.58 -11.19
CA ILE A 323 -4.49 -1.51 -11.80
C ILE A 323 -3.91 -0.87 -13.04
N THR A 324 -2.59 -0.72 -13.10
CA THR A 324 -1.91 -0.41 -14.36
C THR A 324 -1.54 -1.71 -15.06
N SER A 325 -1.48 -1.71 -16.39
CA SER A 325 -0.96 -2.85 -17.16
C SER A 325 -0.57 -2.40 -18.56
N ASN A 326 0.41 -3.07 -19.18
CA ASN A 326 0.46 -3.02 -20.64
C ASN A 326 -0.74 -3.77 -21.20
N GLU A 327 -1.31 -3.28 -22.30
CA GLU A 327 -2.40 -3.95 -22.98
C GLU A 327 -1.96 -5.33 -23.48
N ASN A 328 -0.78 -5.40 -24.08
CA ASN A 328 -0.27 -6.61 -24.74
C ASN A 328 0.08 -7.77 -23.78
N VAL A 329 0.09 -7.53 -22.46
CA VAL A 329 0.33 -8.59 -21.46
C VAL A 329 -0.96 -9.25 -20.97
N ILE A 330 -2.12 -8.67 -21.28
CA ILE A 330 -3.44 -9.26 -21.02
C ILE A 330 -3.81 -10.09 -22.25
N ARG A 331 -3.73 -11.42 -22.13
CA ARG A 331 -3.79 -12.36 -23.26
C ARG A 331 -5.16 -12.97 -23.46
N ILE A 332 -6.03 -12.97 -22.46
CA ILE A 332 -7.40 -13.51 -22.53
C ILE A 332 -8.30 -12.44 -23.19
N PRO A 333 -8.78 -12.66 -24.43
CA PRO A 333 -9.50 -11.64 -25.19
C PRO A 333 -10.77 -11.13 -24.52
N GLU A 334 -11.50 -12.01 -23.83
CA GLU A 334 -12.74 -11.69 -23.12
C GLU A 334 -12.45 -10.71 -21.97
N ILE A 335 -11.41 -10.98 -21.17
CA ILE A 335 -10.96 -10.10 -20.08
C ILE A 335 -10.53 -8.76 -20.65
N LEU A 336 -9.70 -8.75 -21.70
CA LEU A 336 -9.23 -7.50 -22.28
C LEU A 336 -10.39 -6.65 -22.85
N SER A 337 -11.35 -7.30 -23.49
CA SER A 337 -12.53 -6.62 -24.04
C SER A 337 -13.39 -6.02 -22.92
N GLU A 338 -13.67 -6.78 -21.85
CA GLU A 338 -14.43 -6.28 -20.70
C GLU A 338 -13.70 -5.12 -20.00
N ILE A 339 -12.37 -5.24 -19.80
CA ILE A 339 -11.56 -4.14 -19.26
C ILE A 339 -11.71 -2.87 -20.11
N LYS A 340 -11.58 -2.98 -21.43
CA LYS A 340 -11.67 -1.82 -22.33
C LYS A 340 -13.05 -1.18 -22.34
N ASN A 341 -14.10 -1.98 -22.23
CA ASN A 341 -15.48 -1.51 -22.37
C ASN A 341 -16.06 -0.99 -21.05
N GLU A 342 -15.72 -1.60 -19.91
CA GLU A 342 -16.39 -1.35 -18.63
C GLU A 342 -15.49 -0.71 -17.57
N TYR A 343 -14.18 -1.02 -17.57
CA TYR A 343 -13.30 -0.69 -16.45
C TYR A 343 -12.12 0.21 -16.83
N LEU A 344 -12.03 0.63 -18.09
CA LEU A 344 -10.95 1.50 -18.58
C LEU A 344 -11.11 2.90 -18.01
N THR A 345 -10.19 3.28 -17.13
CA THR A 345 -10.12 4.63 -16.55
C THR A 345 -9.27 5.54 -17.41
N ASP A 346 -8.16 5.02 -17.92
CA ASP A 346 -7.25 5.78 -18.77
C ASP A 346 -6.41 4.84 -19.65
N TYR A 347 -5.86 5.40 -20.73
CA TYR A 347 -4.93 4.74 -21.63
C TYR A 347 -3.71 5.63 -21.86
N PHE A 348 -2.52 5.14 -21.51
CA PHE A 348 -1.27 5.85 -21.75
C PHE A 348 -0.60 5.35 -23.02
N SER A 349 -0.20 6.29 -23.87
CA SER A 349 0.56 6.00 -25.09
C SER A 349 1.72 6.95 -25.25
N ASN A 350 2.61 6.69 -26.20
CA ASN A 350 3.67 7.64 -26.54
C ASN A 350 3.14 9.03 -26.98
N LYS A 351 1.91 9.10 -27.50
CA LYS A 351 1.26 10.35 -27.92
C LYS A 351 0.38 10.96 -26.82
N ASP A 352 0.10 10.20 -25.77
CA ASP A 352 -0.83 10.55 -24.69
C ASP A 352 -0.28 10.00 -23.37
N LYS A 353 0.84 10.57 -22.95
CA LYS A 353 1.51 10.23 -21.69
C LYS A 353 0.83 10.97 -20.53
N LEU A 354 0.92 10.41 -19.33
CA LEU A 354 0.43 11.04 -18.09
C LEU A 354 0.95 12.47 -17.88
N MET A 355 2.20 12.73 -18.27
CA MET A 355 2.93 13.98 -18.00
C MET A 355 3.46 14.63 -19.28
N GLY A 356 2.77 14.45 -20.42
CA GLY A 356 3.23 14.98 -21.71
C GLY A 356 4.59 14.42 -22.12
N ASP A 357 5.42 15.22 -22.79
CA ASP A 357 6.73 14.77 -23.34
C ASP A 357 7.82 14.44 -22.30
N PHE A 358 7.52 14.51 -20.99
CA PHE A 358 8.47 14.13 -19.94
C PHE A 358 8.81 12.63 -19.92
#